data_AF-A0A3D5PKJ9-F1
#
_entry.id   AF-A0A3D5PKJ9-F1
#
_cell.length_a   1.000
_cell.length_b   1.000
_cell.length_c   1.000
_cell.angle_alpha   90.00
_cell.angle_beta   90.00
_cell.angle_gamma   90.00
#
_symmetry.space_group_name_H-M   'P 1'
#
loop_
_entity.id
_entity.type
_entity.pdbx_description
1 polymer ?
#
loop_
_entity_poly.entity_id
_entity_poly.type
_entity_poly.pdbx_seq_one_letter_code
_entity_poly.pdbx_strand_id
1 'polypeptide(L)'
;MQPVLLGTPMTRRLKDARALYGTDEGLRAVLLGAQNLFGRKGLLGFNLLQADACVDTDGQGRVDLQYNFVPFATGVPGQPPLGFHAVQVHPITTRPKSRGRLALASADLRFEPRALAHQKILIRCDVTCACRRRFLRKLN
;
A
#
# COMPACT_ATOMS: atom_id res chain seq x y z
N MET A 1 15.33 2.29 17.77
CA MET A 1 14.67 2.05 16.48
C MET A 1 13.52 1.07 16.70
N GLN A 2 12.26 1.50 16.51
CA GLN A 2 11.12 0.60 16.64
C GLN A 2 11.10 -0.39 15.46
N PRO A 3 10.83 -1.69 15.70
CA PRO A 3 10.78 -2.68 14.64
C PRO A 3 9.57 -2.40 13.75
N VAL A 4 9.83 -1.89 12.55
CA VAL A 4 8.81 -1.64 11.54
C VAL A 4 8.38 -3.00 10.97
N LEU A 5 7.11 -3.36 11.13
CA LEU A 5 6.50 -4.47 10.39
C LEU A 5 6.57 -4.15 8.89
N LEU A 6 7.30 -4.96 8.12
CA LEU A 6 7.43 -4.77 6.68
C LEU A 6 6.11 -5.11 5.97
N GLY A 7 5.20 -4.15 5.90
CA GLY A 7 3.82 -4.30 5.45
C GLY A 7 2.91 -3.19 5.98
N THR A 8 3.35 -2.48 7.02
CA THR A 8 2.71 -1.22 7.41
C THR A 8 3.16 -0.12 6.45
N PRO A 9 2.24 0.66 5.87
CA PRO A 9 2.61 1.75 4.99
C PRO A 9 3.38 2.82 5.76
N MET A 10 4.48 3.27 5.17
CA MET A 10 5.29 4.35 5.73
C MET A 10 4.63 5.67 5.34
N THR A 11 4.17 6.41 6.34
CA THR A 11 3.48 7.68 6.11
C THR A 11 4.35 8.82 6.59
N ARG A 12 4.59 9.81 5.73
CA ARG A 12 5.34 11.02 6.07
C ARG A 12 4.50 12.25 5.79
N ARG A 13 4.25 13.03 6.86
CA ARG A 13 3.65 14.36 6.74
C ARG A 13 4.62 15.31 6.03
N LEU A 14 4.09 16.04 5.04
CA LEU A 14 4.82 17.11 4.36
C LEU A 14 4.70 18.41 5.16
N LYS A 15 5.79 19.20 5.19
CA LYS A 15 5.82 20.51 5.84
C LYS A 15 5.53 21.64 4.85
N ASP A 16 6.32 21.71 3.79
CA ASP A 16 6.28 22.82 2.82
C ASP A 16 5.69 22.41 1.45
N ALA A 17 5.54 21.11 1.21
CA ALA A 17 5.04 20.57 -0.05
C ALA A 17 3.55 20.21 0.03
N ARG A 18 2.82 20.46 -1.06
CA ARG A 18 1.38 20.13 -1.18
C ARG A 18 1.19 18.74 -1.78
N ALA A 19 0.61 17.85 -0.99
CA ALA A 19 0.06 16.57 -1.42
C ALA A 19 -1.42 16.74 -1.85
N LEU A 20 -2.11 15.65 -2.21
CA LEU A 20 -3.47 15.68 -2.76
C LEU A 20 -4.59 15.99 -1.76
N TYR A 21 -4.28 16.10 -0.47
CA TYR A 21 -5.28 16.42 0.55
C TYR A 21 -5.99 17.76 0.27
N GLY A 22 -7.34 17.76 0.29
CA GLY A 22 -8.18 18.95 0.07
C GLY A 22 -8.17 19.47 -1.38
N THR A 23 -7.74 18.65 -2.35
CA THR A 23 -7.84 19.01 -3.77
C THR A 23 -9.26 18.82 -4.32
N ASP A 24 -10.05 17.99 -3.66
CA ASP A 24 -11.43 17.64 -3.92
C ASP A 24 -12.46 18.58 -3.26
N GLU A 25 -12.01 19.72 -2.71
CA GLU A 25 -12.88 20.67 -1.99
C GLU A 25 -13.14 21.97 -2.79
N GLY A 26 -14.37 22.47 -2.67
CA GLY A 26 -14.77 23.80 -3.14
C GLY A 26 -14.57 24.04 -4.64
N LEU A 27 -14.09 25.24 -4.99
CA LEU A 27 -13.88 25.67 -6.38
C LEU A 27 -12.84 24.81 -7.11
N ARG A 28 -11.89 24.19 -6.38
CA ARG A 28 -10.88 23.31 -6.99
C ARG A 28 -11.50 22.03 -7.52
N ALA A 29 -12.46 21.46 -6.80
CA ALA A 29 -13.21 20.29 -7.23
C ALA A 29 -13.96 20.56 -8.54
N VAL A 30 -14.62 21.71 -8.65
CA VAL A 30 -15.34 22.12 -9.88
C VAL A 30 -14.38 22.29 -11.05
N LEU A 31 -13.23 22.94 -10.82
CA LEU A 31 -12.20 23.09 -11.85
C LEU A 31 -11.61 21.75 -12.30
N LEU A 32 -11.34 20.84 -11.37
CA LEU A 32 -10.90 19.48 -11.67
C LEU A 32 -11.94 18.74 -12.52
N GLY A 33 -13.22 18.83 -12.16
CA GLY A 33 -14.34 18.28 -12.92
C GLY A 33 -14.41 18.83 -14.34
N ALA A 34 -14.30 20.15 -14.50
CA ALA A 34 -14.29 20.79 -15.81
C ALA A 34 -13.09 20.38 -16.67
N GLN A 35 -11.88 20.31 -16.09
CA GLN A 35 -10.67 19.85 -16.79
C GLN A 35 -10.82 18.41 -17.31
N ASN A 36 -11.46 17.55 -16.51
CA ASN A 36 -11.72 16.17 -16.91
C ASN A 36 -12.82 16.09 -17.97
N LEU A 37 -13.91 16.83 -17.82
CA LEU A 37 -15.07 16.76 -18.72
C LEU A 37 -14.76 17.31 -20.11
N PHE A 38 -14.11 18.46 -20.20
CA PHE A 38 -13.82 19.12 -21.48
C PHE A 38 -12.46 18.74 -22.07
N GLY A 39 -11.51 18.34 -21.24
CA GLY A 39 -10.13 18.07 -21.66
C GLY A 39 -9.66 16.64 -21.49
N ARG A 40 -10.40 15.79 -20.76
CA ARG A 40 -9.93 14.46 -20.28
C ARG A 40 -8.52 14.51 -19.67
N LYS A 41 -8.25 15.59 -18.95
CA LYS A 41 -6.96 15.90 -18.33
C LYS A 41 -7.16 16.17 -16.84
N GLY A 42 -6.06 16.08 -16.10
CA GLY A 42 -6.02 16.44 -14.70
C GLY A 42 -6.18 15.25 -13.76
N LEU A 43 -6.36 15.57 -12.47
CA LEU A 43 -6.25 14.61 -11.38
C LEU A 43 -7.30 13.49 -11.41
N LEU A 44 -8.49 13.76 -11.97
CA LEU A 44 -9.57 12.77 -12.09
C LEU A 44 -9.29 11.67 -13.11
N GLY A 45 -8.35 11.88 -14.03
CA GLY A 45 -7.95 10.89 -15.03
C GLY A 45 -6.75 10.03 -14.60
N PHE A 46 -6.22 10.24 -13.39
CA PHE A 46 -4.99 9.64 -12.90
C PHE A 46 -5.26 8.64 -11.77
N ASN A 47 -4.63 7.46 -11.83
CA ASN A 47 -4.63 6.55 -10.68
C ASN A 47 -3.63 7.09 -9.66
N LEU A 48 -4.04 7.31 -8.41
CA LEU A 48 -3.26 8.05 -7.39
C LEU A 48 -1.83 7.49 -7.09
N LEU A 49 -1.44 6.39 -7.70
CA LEU A 49 -0.12 5.76 -7.69
C LEU A 49 0.85 6.53 -8.60
N GLN A 50 1.77 7.31 -8.01
CA GLN A 50 2.67 8.19 -8.75
C GLN A 50 4.01 7.57 -9.14
N ALA A 51 4.49 6.63 -8.36
CA ALA A 51 5.72 5.91 -8.66
C ALA A 51 5.65 4.51 -8.07
N ASP A 52 6.41 3.60 -8.68
CA ASP A 52 6.60 2.26 -8.17
C ASP A 52 8.08 1.87 -8.24
N ALA A 53 8.52 1.04 -7.30
CA ALA A 53 9.85 0.45 -7.33
C ALA A 53 9.78 -1.05 -7.01
N CYS A 54 10.28 -1.84 -7.95
CA CYS A 54 10.42 -3.29 -7.80
C CYS A 54 11.85 -3.64 -7.39
N VAL A 55 12.01 -4.30 -6.26
CA VAL A 55 13.31 -4.66 -5.68
C VAL A 55 13.40 -6.19 -5.57
N ASP A 56 14.57 -6.71 -5.93
CA ASP A 56 14.98 -8.10 -5.65
C ASP A 56 15.93 -8.09 -4.44
N THR A 57 15.40 -8.44 -3.27
CA THR A 57 16.16 -8.51 -2.03
C THR A 57 16.91 -9.84 -1.85
N ASP A 58 16.55 -10.90 -2.57
CA ASP A 58 17.16 -12.24 -2.46
C ASP A 58 18.19 -12.57 -3.56
N GLY A 59 18.30 -11.71 -4.56
CA GLY A 59 19.22 -11.84 -5.69
C GLY A 59 18.91 -13.03 -6.60
N GLN A 60 17.68 -13.55 -6.58
CA GLN A 60 17.27 -14.70 -7.37
C GLN A 60 16.79 -14.32 -8.78
N GLY A 61 17.05 -13.08 -9.21
CA GLY A 61 16.66 -12.56 -10.52
C GLY A 61 15.14 -12.33 -10.63
N ARG A 62 14.45 -12.21 -9.49
CA ARG A 62 13.00 -12.05 -9.43
C ARG A 62 12.63 -11.07 -8.33
N VAL A 63 11.71 -10.17 -8.63
CA VAL A 63 11.18 -9.20 -7.66
C VAL A 63 10.47 -9.93 -6.52
N ASP A 64 10.84 -9.63 -5.28
CA ASP A 64 10.18 -10.10 -4.06
C ASP A 64 9.47 -8.98 -3.29
N LEU A 65 9.83 -7.72 -3.56
CA LEU A 65 9.28 -6.55 -2.89
C LEU A 65 8.96 -5.44 -3.89
N GLN A 66 7.76 -4.88 -3.77
CA GLN A 66 7.29 -3.76 -4.57
C GLN A 66 6.93 -2.59 -3.66
N TYR A 67 7.27 -1.37 -4.06
CA TYR A 67 7.01 -0.15 -3.30
C TYR A 67 6.19 0.84 -4.11
N ASN A 68 4.92 0.96 -3.76
CA ASN A 68 4.02 1.93 -4.38
C ASN A 68 4.07 3.26 -3.62
N PHE A 69 4.32 4.35 -4.34
CA PHE A 69 4.32 5.71 -3.83
C PHE A 69 3.01 6.42 -4.14
N VAL A 70 2.43 7.02 -3.11
CA VAL A 70 1.13 7.69 -3.16
C VAL A 70 1.22 9.06 -2.47
N PRO A 71 0.84 10.17 -3.13
CA PRO A 71 0.91 11.53 -2.59
C PRO A 71 -0.33 11.89 -1.76
N PHE A 72 -0.89 10.92 -1.04
CA PHE A 72 -1.90 11.11 -0.02
C PHE A 72 -1.77 9.99 1.01
N ALA A 73 -2.23 10.21 2.24
CA ALA A 73 -2.19 9.19 3.27
C ALA A 73 -3.58 8.61 3.52
N THR A 74 -3.72 7.32 3.21
CA THR A 74 -4.91 6.55 3.61
C THR A 74 -4.95 6.40 5.13
N GLY A 75 -6.16 6.51 5.69
CA GLY A 75 -6.41 6.10 7.07
C GLY A 75 -6.32 4.57 7.21
N VAL A 76 -6.59 4.08 8.41
CA VAL A 76 -6.84 2.63 8.63
C VAL A 76 -7.97 2.19 7.69
N PRO A 77 -7.98 0.94 7.17
CA PRO A 77 -9.08 0.48 6.33
C PRO A 77 -10.46 0.80 6.94
N GLY A 78 -11.29 1.52 6.18
CA GLY A 78 -12.61 2.01 6.64
C GLY A 78 -12.62 3.38 7.31
N GLN A 79 -11.46 4.03 7.48
CA GLN A 79 -11.34 5.40 8.01
C GLN A 79 -11.04 6.41 6.88
N PRO A 80 -11.46 7.68 7.04
CA PRO A 80 -11.15 8.72 6.07
C PRO A 80 -9.63 8.97 5.97
N PRO A 81 -9.18 9.59 4.87
CA PRO A 81 -7.79 10.02 4.72
C PRO A 81 -7.32 10.93 5.86
N LEU A 82 -6.02 10.94 6.13
CA LEU A 82 -5.47 11.81 7.16
C LEU A 82 -5.67 13.29 6.79
N GLY A 83 -6.03 14.12 7.77
CA GLY A 83 -6.36 15.54 7.62
C GLY A 83 -5.19 16.47 7.31
N PHE A 84 -4.16 16.01 6.60
CA PHE A 84 -2.98 16.81 6.27
C PHE A 84 -2.28 16.29 5.00
N HIS A 85 -1.51 17.18 4.37
CA HIS A 85 -0.65 16.82 3.25
C HIS A 85 0.41 15.80 3.67
N ALA A 86 0.35 14.61 3.06
CA ALA A 86 1.24 13.51 3.38
C ALA A 86 1.54 12.68 2.13
N VAL A 87 2.67 11.98 2.19
CA VAL A 87 3.06 10.94 1.25
C VAL A 87 3.07 9.59 1.96
N GLN A 88 2.68 8.55 1.23
CA GLN A 88 2.63 7.19 1.72
C GLN A 88 3.39 6.27 0.77
N VAL A 89 4.23 5.41 1.35
CA VAL A 89 4.93 4.35 0.62
C VAL A 89 4.40 3.01 1.12
N HIS A 90 3.82 2.23 0.21
CA HIS A 90 3.23 0.93 0.51
C HIS A 90 4.20 -0.18 0.09
N PRO A 91 4.84 -0.88 1.05
CA PRO A 91 5.58 -2.10 0.75
C PRO A 91 4.59 -3.24 0.49
N ILE A 92 4.76 -3.92 -0.64
CA ILE A 92 3.97 -5.09 -1.05
C ILE A 92 4.94 -6.25 -1.29
N THR A 93 4.76 -7.34 -0.55
CA THR A 93 5.48 -8.59 -0.82
C THR A 93 4.82 -9.30 -1.99
N THR A 94 5.52 -9.40 -3.13
CA THR A 94 4.97 -10.02 -4.35
C THR A 94 4.97 -11.55 -4.27
N ARG A 95 5.77 -12.12 -3.37
CA ARG A 95 5.94 -13.57 -3.19
C ARG A 95 5.84 -13.97 -1.71
N PRO A 96 4.67 -13.82 -1.06
CA PRO A 96 4.50 -14.29 0.30
C PRO A 96 4.71 -15.81 0.36
N LYS A 97 5.35 -16.33 1.42
CA LYS A 97 5.46 -17.78 1.64
C LYS A 97 4.29 -18.27 2.49
N SER A 98 3.66 -17.40 3.26
CA SER A 98 2.39 -17.65 3.93
C SER A 98 1.30 -18.07 2.94
N ARG A 99 0.44 -19.02 3.37
CA ARG A 99 -0.69 -19.53 2.59
C ARG A 99 -1.92 -19.54 3.48
N GLY A 100 -3.02 -18.95 2.98
CA GLY A 100 -4.33 -19.06 3.60
C GLY A 100 -5.18 -20.11 2.89
N ARG A 101 -6.23 -20.60 3.55
CA ARG A 101 -7.28 -21.41 2.93
C ARG A 101 -8.62 -20.72 3.15
N LEU A 102 -9.43 -20.65 2.10
CA LEU A 102 -10.82 -20.19 2.17
C LEU A 102 -11.71 -21.40 1.86
N ALA A 103 -12.72 -21.63 2.68
CA ALA A 103 -13.71 -22.68 2.45
C ALA A 103 -15.10 -22.09 2.55
N LEU A 104 -16.03 -22.63 1.76
CA LEU A 104 -17.43 -22.30 1.91
C LEU A 104 -17.93 -22.85 3.23
N ALA A 105 -18.57 -21.99 4.02
CA ALA A 105 -19.18 -22.37 5.29
C ALA A 105 -20.53 -23.09 5.08
N SER A 106 -21.15 -22.91 3.92
CA SER A 106 -22.48 -23.41 3.58
C SER A 106 -22.64 -23.51 2.05
N ALA A 107 -23.61 -24.31 1.60
CA ALA A 107 -24.07 -24.34 0.21
C ALA A 107 -25.01 -23.15 -0.13
N ASP A 108 -25.45 -22.38 0.86
CA ASP A 108 -26.25 -21.18 0.65
C ASP A 108 -25.35 -20.01 0.19
N LEU A 109 -25.60 -19.54 -1.03
CA LEU A 109 -24.86 -18.44 -1.68
C LEU A 109 -25.11 -17.06 -1.03
N ARG A 110 -26.08 -16.96 -0.11
CA ARG A 110 -26.35 -15.73 0.66
C ARG A 110 -25.50 -15.61 1.92
N PHE A 111 -24.70 -16.63 2.24
CA PHE A 111 -23.90 -16.65 3.46
C PHE A 111 -22.50 -16.06 3.22
N GLU A 112 -22.07 -15.20 4.14
CA GLU A 112 -20.71 -14.65 4.16
C GLU A 112 -19.68 -15.77 4.36
N PRO A 113 -18.68 -15.92 3.48
CA PRO A 113 -17.70 -16.99 3.59
C PRO A 113 -16.93 -16.90 4.92
N ARG A 114 -16.95 -17.96 5.72
CA ARG A 114 -16.10 -18.03 6.92
C ARG A 114 -14.66 -18.27 6.51
N ALA A 115 -13.80 -17.28 6.72
CA ALA A 115 -12.37 -17.48 6.69
C ALA A 115 -11.98 -18.45 7.83
N LEU A 116 -11.59 -19.68 7.48
CA LEU A 116 -10.99 -20.62 8.43
C LEU A 116 -9.62 -20.05 8.84
N ALA A 117 -9.55 -19.64 10.10
CA ALA A 117 -8.42 -19.01 10.79
C ALA A 117 -7.02 -19.23 10.18
N HIS A 118 -6.50 -18.18 9.53
CA HIS A 118 -5.10 -17.75 9.65
C HIS A 118 -5.08 -16.21 9.70
N GLN A 119 -5.86 -15.63 10.62
CA GLN A 119 -5.96 -14.19 10.81
C GLN A 119 -4.77 -13.64 11.60
N LYS A 120 -3.60 -13.78 11.00
CA LYS A 120 -2.44 -12.92 11.08
C LYS A 120 -1.52 -13.53 10.05
N ILE A 121 -1.50 -12.96 8.85
CA ILE A 121 -0.32 -13.08 7.99
C ILE A 121 0.83 -12.68 8.91
N LEU A 122 1.58 -13.65 9.40
CA LEU A 122 2.70 -13.41 10.29
C LEU A 122 3.81 -12.90 9.36
N ILE A 123 3.67 -11.64 8.93
CA ILE A 123 4.65 -10.87 8.15
C ILE A 123 6.04 -10.96 8.79
N ARG A 124 6.09 -11.29 10.09
CA ARG A 124 7.29 -11.59 10.86
C ARG A 124 8.15 -12.72 10.28
N CYS A 125 7.63 -13.63 9.45
CA CYS A 125 8.44 -14.70 8.86
C CYS A 125 8.80 -14.48 7.38
N ASP A 126 7.92 -13.85 6.59
CA ASP A 126 8.12 -13.78 5.14
C ASP A 126 9.23 -12.80 4.75
N VAL A 127 9.39 -11.67 5.45
CA VAL A 127 10.39 -10.66 5.06
C VAL A 127 11.58 -10.52 6.02
N THR A 128 11.38 -10.78 7.31
CA THR A 128 12.47 -10.78 8.28
C THR A 128 13.51 -11.86 7.96
N CYS A 129 13.10 -13.00 7.36
CA CYS A 129 14.03 -14.02 6.89
C CYS A 129 14.85 -13.59 5.65
N ALA A 130 14.27 -12.81 4.73
CA ALA A 130 14.97 -12.32 3.54
C ALA A 130 16.00 -11.23 3.91
N CYS A 131 15.59 -10.22 4.68
CA CYS A 131 16.44 -9.09 5.03
C CYS A 131 17.53 -9.46 6.06
N ARG A 132 17.23 -10.33 7.05
CA ARG A 132 18.21 -10.75 8.07
C ARG A 132 19.30 -11.66 7.50
N ARG A 133 18.99 -12.54 6.55
CA ARG A 133 19.99 -13.41 5.90
C ARG A 133 21.02 -12.62 5.09
N ARG A 134 20.61 -11.51 4.44
CA ARG A 134 21.52 -10.71 3.60
C ARG A 134 22.32 -9.68 4.40
N PHE A 135 21.74 -9.11 5.45
CA PHE A 135 22.47 -8.21 6.36
C PHE A 135 23.58 -8.95 7.13
N LEU A 136 23.32 -10.18 7.60
CA LEU A 136 24.33 -11.01 8.26
C LEU A 136 25.41 -11.56 7.31
N ARG A 137 25.13 -11.68 6.00
CA ARG A 137 26.13 -12.08 4.99
C ARG A 137 27.02 -10.94 4.50
N LYS A 138 26.67 -9.68 4.76
CA LYS A 138 27.51 -8.50 4.45
C LYS A 138 28.38 -8.06 5.63
N LEU A 139 28.20 -8.67 6.80
CA LEU A 139 28.94 -8.37 8.03
C LEU A 139 29.99 -9.44 8.38
N ASN A 140 30.10 -10.48 7.56
CA ASN A 140 31.25 -11.40 7.46
C ASN A 140 31.86 -11.24 6.06
#